data_AF-A0A8H4TVJ5-F1
#
_entry.id   AF-A0A8H4TVJ5-F1
#
_cell.length_a   1.000
_cell.length_b   1.000
_cell.length_c   1.000
_cell.angle_alpha   90.00
_cell.angle_beta   90.00
_cell.angle_gamma   90.00
#
_symmetry.space_group_name_H-M   'P 1'
#
loop_
_entity.id
_entity.type
_entity.pdbx_description
1 polymer ?
#
loop_
_entity_poly.entity_id
_entity_poly.type
_entity_poly.pdbx_seq_one_letter_code
_entity_poly.pdbx_strand_id
1 'polypeptide(L)'
;MTQNQVPPTVTDVSENGTDRRCKHEVGWRRIVRNFTPAWFAVNMGTGITSILLFTLPYNDLWLSYISLGIFGLNVVYFLIFVVITLLRFILYPETFPVMITHPAQSMFLGGFPMGLATIINMFCFVCVPLLGDGAAYFAWALWWFDTAVSVAMALCVPFVVMTRKNDYQLGSMTAGWLLPIVACVVAAATGGIVAEVLPDPRYALWTILVSYVLWGIGVPLACMVIVIYFQRLMLHKLPPKAIIVSVFLPLGPLGQGGYGIQKLGALGQDLPSAFFSVVGTVS
;
A
#
# COMPACT_ATOMS: atom_id res chain seq x y z
N MET A 1 51.41 -39.73 -7.93
CA MET A 1 52.62 -38.97 -7.57
C MET A 1 52.76 -37.92 -8.66
N THR A 2 52.61 -36.61 -8.48
CA THR A 2 52.82 -35.76 -7.31
C THR A 2 52.16 -34.39 -7.58
N GLN A 3 51.45 -33.90 -6.56
CA GLN A 3 51.34 -32.51 -6.09
C GLN A 3 50.67 -31.39 -6.93
N ASN A 4 49.49 -31.00 -6.41
CA ASN A 4 48.88 -29.67 -6.48
C ASN A 4 49.87 -28.57 -6.07
N GLN A 5 50.00 -27.52 -6.90
CA GLN A 5 50.56 -26.23 -6.48
C GLN A 5 49.45 -25.23 -6.18
N VAL A 6 49.47 -24.74 -4.95
CA VAL A 6 48.71 -23.62 -4.40
C VAL A 6 49.46 -22.32 -4.75
N PRO A 7 48.82 -21.26 -5.26
CA PRO A 7 49.43 -19.95 -5.36
C PRO A 7 49.29 -19.15 -4.04
N PRO A 8 50.22 -18.21 -3.77
CA PRO A 8 50.63 -17.83 -2.42
C PRO A 8 49.70 -16.85 -1.69
N THR A 9 49.71 -17.02 -0.36
CA THR A 9 49.25 -16.11 0.68
C THR A 9 49.77 -14.69 0.45
N VAL A 10 48.86 -13.75 0.18
CA VAL A 10 49.19 -12.31 0.21
C VAL A 10 49.19 -11.86 1.66
N THR A 11 50.40 -11.59 2.13
CA THR A 11 50.79 -10.98 3.39
C THR A 11 50.09 -9.65 3.67
N ASP A 12 49.85 -9.44 4.96
CA ASP A 12 49.46 -8.18 5.58
C ASP A 12 50.21 -6.96 5.00
N VAL A 13 49.44 -5.99 4.52
CA VAL A 13 49.89 -4.59 4.38
C VAL A 13 48.98 -3.77 5.27
N SER A 14 49.46 -3.51 6.47
CA SER A 14 49.04 -2.36 7.26
C SER A 14 49.84 -1.15 6.77
N GLU A 15 49.16 -0.08 6.34
CA GLU A 15 49.43 1.29 6.80
C GLU A 15 48.63 2.35 6.01
N ASN A 16 47.87 3.13 6.78
CA ASN A 16 47.69 4.58 6.63
C ASN A 16 47.17 5.13 5.29
N GLY A 17 45.86 4.97 5.09
CA GLY A 17 45.05 5.89 4.30
C GLY A 17 43.98 6.48 5.20
N THR A 18 44.12 7.75 5.58
CA THR A 18 43.14 8.58 6.29
C THR A 18 41.70 8.16 6.01
N ASP A 19 41.06 7.51 6.98
CA ASP A 19 39.63 7.22 7.02
C ASP A 19 38.90 8.57 7.06
N ARG A 20 38.62 9.12 5.86
CA ARG A 20 37.59 10.14 5.68
C ARG A 20 36.27 9.44 5.98
N ARG A 21 35.99 9.22 7.28
CA ARG A 21 34.66 8.86 7.76
C ARG A 21 33.72 9.92 7.26
N CYS A 22 32.98 9.55 6.22
CA CYS A 22 32.00 10.40 5.58
C CYS A 22 31.08 10.91 6.69
N LYS A 23 30.92 12.24 6.82
CA LYS A 23 30.13 12.93 7.88
C LYS A 23 28.66 12.48 7.98
N HIS A 24 28.25 11.47 7.21
CA HIS A 24 26.94 10.84 7.16
C HIS A 24 26.78 9.59 8.05
N GLU A 25 27.76 9.22 8.87
CA GLU A 25 27.74 7.98 9.68
C GLU A 25 27.31 8.13 11.16
N VAL A 26 26.75 9.27 11.57
CA VAL A 26 26.33 9.48 12.98
C VAL A 26 24.86 9.84 13.14
N GLY A 27 24.18 9.11 14.05
CA GLY A 27 22.89 9.47 14.65
C GLY A 27 21.64 9.19 13.81
N TRP A 28 20.54 9.86 14.16
CA TRP A 28 19.18 9.72 13.58
C TRP A 28 19.15 9.71 12.04
N ARG A 29 20.12 10.33 11.37
CA ARG A 29 20.28 10.29 9.91
C ARG A 29 20.57 8.89 9.36
N ARG A 30 21.18 7.98 10.13
CA ARG A 30 21.35 6.56 9.75
C ARG A 30 20.04 5.78 9.86
N ILE A 31 19.20 6.07 10.87
CA ILE A 31 17.83 5.54 10.96
C ILE A 31 17.04 6.00 9.74
N VAL A 32 17.08 7.29 9.39
CA VAL A 32 16.36 7.84 8.23
C VAL A 32 16.90 7.29 6.90
N ARG A 33 18.21 7.00 6.79
CA ARG A 33 18.82 6.41 5.59
C ARG A 33 18.58 4.90 5.45
N ASN A 34 18.52 4.17 6.56
CA ASN A 34 18.17 2.74 6.59
C ASN A 34 16.67 2.49 6.74
N PHE A 35 15.85 3.54 6.76
CA PHE A 35 14.40 3.40 6.84
C PHE A 35 13.88 2.87 5.51
N THR A 36 13.77 1.55 5.42
CA THR A 36 13.21 0.88 4.26
C THR A 36 11.71 1.15 4.21
N PRO A 37 11.17 1.62 3.09
CA PRO A 37 9.72 1.78 2.88
C PRO A 37 8.87 0.54 3.20
N ALA A 38 9.48 -0.64 3.35
CA ALA A 38 8.88 -1.85 3.89
C ALA A 38 8.22 -1.68 5.28
N TRP A 39 8.62 -0.68 6.08
CA TRP A 39 7.97 -0.39 7.36
C TRP A 39 6.48 0.01 7.21
N PHE A 40 6.06 0.51 6.03
CA PHE A 40 4.64 0.71 5.75
C PHE A 40 3.84 -0.62 5.80
N ALA A 41 4.47 -1.78 5.62
CA ALA A 41 3.81 -3.06 5.81
C ALA A 41 3.39 -3.32 7.26
N VAL A 42 4.14 -2.80 8.24
CA VAL A 42 3.75 -2.85 9.66
C VAL A 42 2.48 -2.03 9.87
N ASN A 43 2.43 -0.81 9.33
CA ASN A 43 1.24 0.04 9.38
C ASN A 43 0.03 -0.63 8.70
N MET A 44 0.20 -1.16 7.49
CA MET A 44 -0.90 -1.87 6.80
C MET A 44 -1.40 -3.08 7.60
N GLY A 45 -0.49 -3.87 8.19
CA GLY A 45 -0.81 -5.01 9.03
C GLY A 45 -1.55 -4.62 10.31
N THR A 46 -1.04 -3.63 11.04
CA THR A 46 -1.67 -3.13 12.27
C THR A 46 -3.06 -2.53 11.97
N GLY A 47 -3.20 -1.79 10.87
CA GLY A 47 -4.48 -1.26 10.41
C GLY A 47 -5.52 -2.34 10.11
N ILE A 48 -5.16 -3.37 9.32
CA ILE A 48 -6.12 -4.44 9.01
C ILE A 48 -6.47 -5.28 10.26
N THR A 49 -5.51 -5.50 11.17
CA THR A 49 -5.79 -6.17 12.44
C THR A 49 -6.80 -5.38 13.28
N SER A 50 -6.67 -4.05 13.35
CA SER A 50 -7.64 -3.20 14.05
C SER A 50 -9.04 -3.32 13.43
N ILE A 51 -9.15 -3.19 12.10
CA ILE A 51 -10.42 -3.33 11.36
C ILE A 51 -11.08 -4.69 11.64
N LEU A 52 -10.32 -5.78 11.54
CA LEU A 52 -10.84 -7.12 11.78
C LEU A 52 -11.33 -7.28 13.22
N LEU A 53 -10.57 -6.80 14.21
CA LEU A 53 -11.00 -6.88 15.61
C LEU A 53 -12.29 -6.12 15.89
N PHE A 54 -12.54 -5.01 15.20
CA PHE A 54 -13.77 -4.24 15.35
C PHE A 54 -14.97 -4.85 14.63
N THR A 55 -14.73 -5.52 13.49
CA THR A 55 -15.81 -6.09 12.65
C THR A 55 -16.20 -7.51 13.08
N LEU A 56 -15.53 -8.09 14.09
CA LEU A 56 -15.83 -9.44 14.58
C LEU A 56 -17.25 -9.53 15.17
N PRO A 57 -18.02 -10.59 14.86
CA PRO A 57 -19.41 -10.74 15.33
C PRO A 57 -19.53 -11.06 16.83
N TYR A 58 -18.45 -11.53 17.47
CA TYR A 58 -18.35 -11.75 18.92
C TYR A 58 -17.87 -10.48 19.66
N ASN A 59 -18.51 -9.35 19.39
CA ASN A 59 -18.06 -8.05 19.90
C ASN A 59 -18.50 -7.82 21.35
N ASP A 60 -17.70 -8.28 22.31
CA ASP A 60 -17.75 -7.76 23.68
C ASP A 60 -17.11 -6.36 23.72
N LEU A 61 -17.63 -5.48 24.58
CA LEU A 61 -17.15 -4.10 24.78
C LEU A 61 -15.62 -3.99 24.89
N TRP A 62 -14.99 -4.96 25.55
CA TRP A 62 -13.53 -5.03 25.73
C TRP A 62 -12.77 -5.16 24.39
N LEU A 63 -13.30 -5.89 23.42
CA LEU A 63 -12.65 -6.12 22.13
C LEU A 63 -12.65 -4.84 21.28
N SER A 64 -13.73 -4.07 21.35
CA SER A 64 -13.83 -2.74 20.73
C SER A 64 -12.79 -1.76 21.30
N TYR A 65 -12.55 -1.76 22.62
CA TYR A 65 -11.50 -0.93 23.24
C TYR A 65 -10.10 -1.34 22.80
N ILE A 66 -9.81 -2.65 22.69
CA ILE A 66 -8.53 -3.12 22.16
C ILE A 66 -8.35 -2.67 20.72
N SER A 67 -9.38 -2.81 19.88
CA SER A 67 -9.31 -2.38 18.48
C SER A 67 -9.01 -0.88 18.37
N LEU A 68 -9.64 -0.04 19.21
CA LEU A 68 -9.39 1.39 19.26
C LEU A 68 -7.96 1.72 19.71
N GLY A 69 -7.42 0.97 20.67
CA GLY A 69 -6.01 1.09 21.09
C GLY A 69 -5.04 0.79 19.94
N ILE A 70 -5.30 -0.29 19.20
CA ILE A 70 -4.50 -0.68 18.02
C ILE A 70 -4.65 0.36 16.90
N PHE A 71 -5.85 0.90 16.70
CA PHE A 71 -6.10 1.99 15.75
C PHE A 71 -5.28 3.24 16.09
N GLY A 72 -5.29 3.67 17.35
CA GLY A 72 -4.49 4.82 17.79
C GLY A 72 -2.99 4.60 17.55
N LEU A 73 -2.50 3.39 17.82
CA LEU A 73 -1.12 3.01 17.55
C LEU A 73 -0.80 2.99 16.04
N ASN A 74 -1.74 2.53 15.21
CA ASN A 74 -1.62 2.59 13.75
C ASN A 74 -1.49 4.03 13.24
N VAL A 75 -2.33 4.94 13.73
CA VAL A 75 -2.27 6.37 13.37
C VAL A 75 -0.92 6.97 13.79
N VAL A 76 -0.41 6.64 14.97
CA VAL A 76 0.91 7.10 15.44
C VAL A 76 2.02 6.59 14.52
N TYR A 77 2.02 5.31 14.15
CA TYR A 77 2.99 4.77 13.20
C TYR A 77 2.90 5.43 11.83
N PHE A 78 1.70 5.62 11.30
CA PHE A 78 1.50 6.32 10.04
C PHE A 78 2.08 7.74 10.10
N LEU A 79 1.76 8.52 11.14
CA LEU A 79 2.29 9.87 11.31
C LEU A 79 3.82 9.88 11.40
N ILE A 80 4.42 8.97 12.17
CA ILE A 80 5.88 8.85 12.26
C ILE A 80 6.48 8.56 10.89
N PHE A 81 5.92 7.61 10.13
CA PHE A 81 6.42 7.24 8.81
C PHE A 81 6.22 8.36 7.78
N VAL A 82 5.11 9.09 7.84
CA VAL A 82 4.86 10.26 7.00
C VAL A 82 5.85 11.38 7.33
N VAL A 83 6.09 11.67 8.60
CA VAL A 83 7.07 12.68 9.02
C VAL A 83 8.48 12.29 8.58
N ILE A 84 8.89 11.03 8.76
CA ILE A 84 10.19 10.54 8.29
C ILE A 84 10.30 10.66 6.76
N THR A 85 9.23 10.33 6.03
CA THR A 85 9.18 10.40 4.57
C THR A 85 9.23 11.85 4.08
N LEU A 86 8.45 12.76 4.66
CA LEU A 86 8.49 14.19 4.39
C LEU A 86 9.85 14.79 4.72
N LEU A 87 10.43 14.44 5.87
CA LEU A 87 11.75 14.91 6.28
C LEU A 87 12.84 14.42 5.32
N ARG A 88 12.73 13.18 4.81
CA ARG A 88 13.61 12.65 3.77
C ARG A 88 13.47 13.43 2.45
N PHE A 89 12.26 13.82 2.08
CA PHE A 89 12.00 14.63 0.88
C PHE A 89 12.50 16.07 0.99
N ILE A 90 12.36 16.70 2.17
CA ILE A 90 12.83 18.08 2.41
C ILE A 90 14.36 18.13 2.51
N LEU A 91 15.00 17.17 3.19
CA LEU A 91 16.45 17.17 3.41
C LEU A 91 17.25 16.67 2.21
N TYR A 92 16.67 15.82 1.35
CA TYR A 92 17.37 15.25 0.20
C TYR A 92 16.48 15.21 -1.06
N PRO A 93 16.10 16.36 -1.63
CA PRO A 93 15.23 16.44 -2.81
C PRO A 93 15.81 15.71 -4.03
N GLU A 94 17.14 15.65 -4.16
CA GLU A 94 17.89 14.88 -5.16
C GLU A 94 17.62 13.36 -5.11
N THR A 95 17.08 12.85 -3.99
CA THR A 95 16.80 11.41 -3.80
C THR A 95 15.45 11.02 -4.40
N PHE A 96 14.56 11.96 -4.71
CA PHE A 96 13.23 11.69 -5.28
C PHE A 96 13.30 10.94 -6.61
N PRO A 97 14.07 11.42 -7.63
CA PRO A 97 14.24 10.67 -8.87
C PRO A 97 15.00 9.36 -8.65
N VAL A 98 15.98 9.31 -7.73
CA VAL A 98 16.78 8.11 -7.44
C VAL A 98 15.97 7.02 -6.72
N MET A 99 14.99 7.40 -5.89
CA MET A 99 14.11 6.47 -5.16
C MET A 99 13.02 5.89 -6.07
N ILE A 100 12.45 6.71 -6.97
CA ILE A 100 11.59 6.23 -8.06
C ILE A 100 12.38 5.31 -9.00
N THR A 101 13.66 5.59 -9.19
CA THR A 101 14.59 4.83 -10.03
C THR A 101 14.95 3.46 -9.43
N HIS A 102 14.99 3.30 -8.11
CA HIS A 102 15.25 2.01 -7.47
C HIS A 102 13.94 1.20 -7.34
N PRO A 103 13.75 0.12 -8.12
CA PRO A 103 12.47 -0.58 -8.22
C PRO A 103 11.97 -1.13 -6.87
N ALA A 104 12.89 -1.54 -5.98
CA ALA A 104 12.52 -2.04 -4.65
C ALA A 104 11.98 -0.94 -3.71
N GLN A 105 12.39 0.32 -3.87
CA GLN A 105 11.95 1.43 -3.01
C GLN A 105 10.69 2.10 -3.57
N SER A 106 10.57 2.16 -4.90
CA SER A 106 9.41 2.72 -5.60
C SER A 106 8.12 1.92 -5.36
N MET A 107 8.20 0.59 -5.29
CA MET A 107 7.04 -0.28 -5.03
C MET A 107 6.36 -0.03 -3.67
N PHE A 108 7.13 0.35 -2.66
CA PHE A 108 6.61 0.64 -1.33
C PHE A 108 6.04 2.05 -1.20
N LEU A 109 6.21 2.94 -2.19
CA LEU A 109 5.42 4.19 -2.25
C LEU A 109 3.92 3.89 -2.34
N GLY A 110 3.53 2.74 -2.92
CA GLY A 110 2.15 2.23 -2.87
C GLY A 110 1.69 1.82 -1.46
N GLY A 111 2.61 1.61 -0.52
CA GLY A 111 2.29 1.35 0.89
C GLY A 111 1.71 2.56 1.61
N PHE A 112 1.99 3.79 1.15
CA PHE A 112 1.42 5.00 1.69
C PHE A 112 -0.11 5.06 1.51
N PRO A 113 -0.67 4.99 0.29
CA PRO A 113 -2.12 5.02 0.11
C PRO A 113 -2.80 3.81 0.76
N MET A 114 -2.22 2.61 0.65
CA MET A 114 -2.77 1.44 1.35
C MET A 114 -2.83 1.60 2.87
N GLY A 115 -1.82 2.24 3.48
CA GLY A 115 -1.84 2.57 4.89
C GLY A 115 -2.89 3.62 5.24
N LEU A 116 -2.99 4.68 4.43
CA LEU A 116 -4.00 5.74 4.60
C LEU A 116 -5.42 5.18 4.49
N ALA A 117 -5.68 4.29 3.53
CA ALA A 117 -6.95 3.61 3.35
C ALA A 117 -7.41 2.84 4.60
N THR A 118 -6.50 2.16 5.31
CA THR A 118 -6.86 1.50 6.59
C THR A 118 -7.32 2.49 7.65
N ILE A 119 -6.71 3.69 7.69
CA ILE A 119 -7.09 4.74 8.63
C ILE A 119 -8.45 5.33 8.25
N ILE A 120 -8.69 5.58 6.96
CA ILE A 120 -9.98 6.07 6.44
C ILE A 120 -11.09 5.09 6.80
N ASN A 121 -10.91 3.80 6.54
CA ASN A 121 -11.91 2.77 6.86
C ASN A 121 -12.26 2.75 8.34
N MET A 122 -11.25 2.79 9.20
CA MET A 122 -11.48 2.75 10.64
C MET A 122 -12.06 4.05 11.19
N PHE A 123 -11.71 5.18 10.58
CA PHE A 123 -12.33 6.48 10.85
C PHE A 123 -13.81 6.49 10.46
N CYS A 124 -14.18 5.87 9.33
CA CYS A 124 -15.58 5.67 8.94
C CYS A 124 -16.35 4.85 9.98
N PHE A 125 -15.77 3.77 10.49
CA PHE A 125 -16.44 2.90 11.47
C PHE A 125 -16.58 3.50 12.88
N VAL A 126 -15.58 4.26 13.34
CA VAL A 126 -15.54 4.77 14.71
C VAL A 126 -15.96 6.24 14.77
N CYS A 127 -15.41 7.11 13.93
CA CYS A 127 -15.56 8.55 14.10
C CYS A 127 -16.87 9.08 13.49
N VAL A 128 -17.38 8.49 12.41
CA VAL A 128 -18.64 8.99 11.80
C VAL A 128 -19.84 8.83 12.72
N PRO A 129 -20.06 7.69 13.41
CA PRO A 129 -21.17 7.56 14.36
C PRO A 129 -21.07 8.51 15.55
N LEU A 130 -19.86 8.96 15.91
CA LEU A 130 -19.62 9.82 17.07
C LEU A 130 -19.65 11.32 16.73
N LEU A 131 -19.14 11.73 15.57
CA LEU A 131 -18.99 13.13 15.16
C LEU A 131 -20.06 13.60 14.15
N GLY A 132 -20.85 12.68 13.60
CA GLY A 132 -21.89 12.97 12.62
C GLY A 132 -21.36 13.34 11.23
N ASP A 133 -22.18 14.05 10.46
CA ASP A 133 -21.98 14.30 9.02
C ASP A 133 -20.66 14.98 8.68
N GLY A 134 -20.16 15.86 9.56
CA GLY A 134 -18.88 16.57 9.35
C GLY A 134 -17.68 15.62 9.24
N ALA A 135 -17.69 14.50 9.98
CA ALA A 135 -16.66 13.48 9.88
C ALA A 135 -16.77 12.66 8.59
N ALA A 136 -17.99 12.45 8.07
CA ALA A 136 -18.19 11.76 6.81
C ALA A 136 -17.58 12.53 5.63
N TYR A 137 -17.78 13.86 5.55
CA TYR A 137 -17.13 14.68 4.51
C TYR A 137 -15.61 14.74 4.66
N PHE A 138 -15.09 14.71 5.89
CA PHE A 138 -13.64 14.63 6.11
C PHE A 138 -13.05 13.31 5.60
N ALA A 139 -13.71 12.18 5.91
CA ALA A 139 -13.32 10.87 5.38
C ALA A 139 -13.38 10.83 3.85
N TRP A 140 -14.40 11.45 3.27
CA TRP A 140 -14.55 11.57 1.82
C TRP A 140 -13.43 12.38 1.17
N ALA A 141 -13.04 13.52 1.75
CA ALA A 141 -11.92 14.32 1.26
C ALA A 141 -10.59 13.56 1.34
N LEU A 142 -10.36 12.84 2.45
CA LEU A 142 -9.19 11.97 2.59
C LEU A 142 -9.17 10.84 1.56
N TRP A 143 -10.33 10.25 1.27
CA TRP A 143 -10.46 9.19 0.27
C TRP A 143 -10.19 9.69 -1.16
N TRP A 144 -10.61 10.91 -1.51
CA TRP A 144 -10.27 11.51 -2.80
C TRP A 144 -8.76 11.73 -2.95
N PHE A 145 -8.10 12.20 -1.88
CA PHE A 145 -6.65 12.32 -1.86
C PHE A 145 -5.98 10.95 -2.01
N ASP A 146 -6.43 9.94 -1.26
CA ASP A 146 -5.93 8.56 -1.34
C ASP A 146 -6.09 7.97 -2.75
N THR A 147 -7.25 8.19 -3.36
CA THR A 147 -7.60 7.75 -4.71
C THR A 147 -6.68 8.38 -5.75
N ALA A 148 -6.47 9.70 -5.67
CA ALA A 148 -5.57 10.41 -6.59
C ALA A 148 -4.13 9.89 -6.49
N VAL A 149 -3.63 9.69 -5.25
CA VAL A 149 -2.28 9.15 -5.01
C VAL A 149 -2.19 7.70 -5.50
N SER A 150 -3.21 6.87 -5.25
CA SER A 150 -3.26 5.47 -5.69
C SER A 150 -3.19 5.35 -7.20
N VAL A 151 -4.03 6.11 -7.92
CA VAL A 151 -4.05 6.13 -9.39
C VAL A 151 -2.72 6.64 -9.94
N ALA A 152 -2.17 7.72 -9.36
CA ALA A 152 -0.87 8.23 -9.76
C ALA A 152 0.24 7.17 -9.60
N MET A 153 0.27 6.43 -8.49
CA MET A 153 1.25 5.37 -8.27
C MET A 153 1.03 4.16 -9.19
N ALA A 154 -0.22 3.76 -9.41
CA ALA A 154 -0.56 2.65 -10.29
C ALA A 154 -0.21 2.92 -11.76
N LEU A 155 -0.21 4.17 -12.21
CA LEU A 155 0.23 4.57 -13.55
C LEU A 155 1.73 4.85 -13.62
N CYS A 156 2.27 5.57 -12.64
CA CYS A 156 3.67 6.00 -12.64
C CYS A 156 4.64 4.82 -12.52
N VAL A 157 4.33 3.81 -11.70
CA VAL A 157 5.24 2.67 -11.50
C VAL A 157 5.41 1.83 -12.79
N PRO A 158 4.35 1.34 -13.46
CA PRO A 158 4.49 0.65 -14.74
C PRO A 158 5.16 1.51 -15.81
N PHE A 159 4.82 2.81 -15.88
CA PHE A 159 5.41 3.75 -16.84
C PHE A 159 6.93 3.90 -16.66
N VAL A 160 7.39 4.04 -15.42
CA VAL A 160 8.82 4.12 -15.10
C VAL A 160 9.54 2.83 -15.48
N VAL A 161 8.92 1.67 -15.26
CA VAL A 161 9.55 0.41 -15.65
C VAL A 161 9.60 0.24 -17.17
N MET A 162 8.54 0.56 -17.90
CA MET A 162 8.52 0.50 -19.36
C MET A 162 9.55 1.45 -20.00
N THR A 163 9.76 2.63 -19.40
CA THR A 163 10.68 3.64 -19.95
C THR A 163 12.16 3.26 -19.73
N ARG A 164 12.46 2.39 -18.76
CA ARG A 164 13.84 1.98 -18.48
C ARG A 164 14.21 0.70 -19.24
N LYS A 165 15.03 0.86 -20.29
CA LYS A 165 15.71 -0.20 -21.07
C LYS A 165 16.78 -0.98 -20.28
N ASN A 166 16.52 -1.35 -19.02
CA ASN A 166 17.40 -2.31 -18.35
C ASN A 166 16.87 -3.71 -18.61
N ASP A 167 17.75 -4.66 -18.93
CA ASP A 167 17.46 -6.06 -19.21
C ASP A 167 16.70 -6.73 -18.05
N TYR A 168 15.38 -6.53 -17.98
CA TYR A 168 14.49 -7.31 -17.14
C TYR A 168 14.41 -8.71 -17.73
N GLN A 169 15.40 -9.54 -17.42
CA GLN A 169 15.24 -10.98 -17.56
C GLN A 169 13.98 -11.38 -16.77
N LEU A 170 13.10 -12.18 -17.38
CA LEU A 170 11.86 -12.71 -16.77
C LEU A 170 12.10 -13.31 -15.37
N GLY A 171 13.32 -13.77 -15.08
CA GLY A 171 13.76 -14.25 -13.77
C GLY A 171 13.82 -13.17 -12.65
N SER A 172 13.87 -11.88 -12.97
CA SER A 172 13.94 -10.77 -12.00
C SER A 172 12.57 -10.20 -11.60
N MET A 173 11.49 -10.63 -12.26
CA MET A 173 10.14 -10.16 -11.99
C MET A 173 9.72 -10.61 -10.59
N THR A 174 9.62 -9.63 -9.68
CA THR A 174 9.37 -9.86 -8.25
C THR A 174 7.90 -9.57 -7.94
N ALA A 175 7.31 -10.24 -6.94
CA ALA A 175 5.93 -10.00 -6.51
C ALA A 175 5.66 -8.55 -6.05
N GLY A 176 6.69 -7.72 -5.84
CA GLY A 176 6.53 -6.31 -5.53
C GLY A 176 5.84 -5.48 -6.62
N TRP A 177 5.74 -5.98 -7.86
CA TRP A 177 4.97 -5.35 -8.93
C TRP A 177 3.47 -5.27 -8.63
N LEU A 178 2.97 -6.11 -7.71
CA LEU A 178 1.59 -6.02 -7.24
C LEU A 178 1.34 -4.79 -6.37
N LEU A 179 2.32 -4.32 -5.60
CA LEU A 179 2.09 -3.32 -4.53
C LEU A 179 1.38 -2.04 -5.04
N PRO A 180 1.77 -1.41 -6.17
CA PRO A 180 1.07 -0.22 -6.68
C PRO A 180 -0.33 -0.53 -7.22
N ILE A 181 -0.51 -1.71 -7.82
CA ILE A 181 -1.81 -2.13 -8.37
C ILE A 181 -2.79 -2.39 -7.22
N VAL A 182 -2.30 -3.01 -6.13
CA VAL A 182 -3.09 -3.28 -4.93
C VAL A 182 -3.57 -1.99 -4.28
N ALA A 183 -2.78 -0.91 -4.30
CA ALA A 183 -3.23 0.38 -3.79
C ALA A 183 -4.55 0.85 -4.44
N CYS A 184 -4.68 0.75 -5.77
CA CYS A 184 -5.94 1.05 -6.46
C CYS A 184 -7.09 0.12 -6.06
N VAL A 185 -6.82 -1.17 -5.87
CA VAL A 185 -7.85 -2.14 -5.44
C VAL A 185 -8.34 -1.82 -4.03
N VAL A 186 -7.44 -1.46 -3.11
CA VAL A 186 -7.79 -1.08 -1.74
C VAL A 186 -8.52 0.26 -1.70
N ALA A 187 -8.11 1.25 -2.51
CA ALA A 187 -8.80 2.52 -2.63
C ALA A 187 -10.24 2.32 -3.16
N ALA A 188 -10.45 1.42 -4.13
CA ALA A 188 -11.78 1.05 -4.60
C ALA A 188 -12.67 0.48 -3.50
N ALA A 189 -12.15 -0.49 -2.72
CA ALA A 189 -12.86 -1.11 -1.61
C ALA A 189 -13.19 -0.10 -0.49
N THR A 190 -12.23 0.76 -0.16
CA THR A 190 -12.38 1.84 0.83
C THR A 190 -13.47 2.83 0.39
N GLY A 191 -13.56 3.13 -0.91
CA GLY A 191 -14.61 4.01 -1.42
C GLY A 191 -16.03 3.44 -1.26
N GLY A 192 -16.17 2.10 -1.24
CA GLY A 192 -17.43 1.47 -0.85
C GLY A 192 -17.80 1.74 0.60
N ILE A 193 -16.85 1.62 1.53
CA ILE A 193 -17.08 1.94 2.96
C ILE A 193 -17.38 3.43 3.15
N VAL A 194 -16.66 4.30 2.45
CA VAL A 194 -16.91 5.75 2.49
C VAL A 194 -18.31 6.07 1.96
N ALA A 195 -18.74 5.46 0.86
CA ALA A 195 -20.07 5.67 0.31
C ALA A 195 -21.21 5.24 1.26
N GLU A 196 -21.01 4.23 2.11
CA GLU A 196 -21.99 3.80 3.13
C GLU A 196 -22.23 4.87 4.21
N VAL A 197 -21.21 5.67 4.53
CA VAL A 197 -21.29 6.65 5.63
C VAL A 197 -21.65 8.07 5.15
N LEU A 198 -21.81 8.28 3.84
CA LEU A 198 -22.13 9.58 3.28
C LEU A 198 -23.63 9.89 3.43
N PRO A 199 -24.00 11.05 4.02
CA PRO A 199 -25.40 11.43 4.19
C PRO A 199 -26.09 11.82 2.88
N ASP A 200 -25.33 12.35 1.92
CA ASP A 200 -25.83 12.78 0.62
C ASP A 200 -25.81 11.66 -0.43
N PRO A 201 -26.97 11.24 -0.95
CA PRO A 201 -27.05 10.15 -1.93
C PRO A 201 -26.28 10.46 -3.22
N ARG A 202 -26.21 11.73 -3.64
CA ARG A 202 -25.48 12.13 -4.86
C ARG A 202 -23.98 11.89 -4.74
N TYR A 203 -23.36 12.28 -3.63
CA TYR A 203 -21.93 12.07 -3.42
C TYR A 203 -21.61 10.59 -3.21
N ALA A 204 -22.50 9.82 -2.57
CA ALA A 204 -22.36 8.37 -2.47
C ALA A 204 -22.37 7.71 -3.86
N LEU A 205 -23.29 8.10 -4.76
CA LEU A 205 -23.35 7.59 -6.13
C LEU A 205 -22.06 7.86 -6.93
N TRP A 206 -21.53 9.08 -6.88
CA TRP A 206 -20.27 9.42 -7.53
C TRP A 206 -19.10 8.59 -6.98
N THR A 207 -19.06 8.41 -5.66
CA THR A 207 -18.02 7.62 -4.99
C THR A 207 -18.09 6.16 -5.42
N ILE A 208 -19.29 5.56 -5.50
CA ILE A 208 -19.50 4.19 -5.99
C ILE A 208 -19.05 4.04 -7.44
N LEU A 209 -19.42 4.97 -8.33
CA LEU A 209 -19.02 4.95 -9.73
C LEU A 209 -17.49 5.00 -9.88
N VAL A 210 -16.83 5.92 -9.16
CA VAL A 210 -15.38 6.05 -9.16
C VAL A 210 -14.72 4.78 -8.62
N SER A 211 -15.24 4.21 -7.53
CA SER A 211 -14.78 2.92 -7.00
C SER A 211 -14.91 1.77 -7.99
N TYR A 212 -15.99 1.69 -8.77
CA TYR A 212 -16.13 0.68 -9.83
C TYR A 212 -15.07 0.84 -10.92
N VAL A 213 -14.77 2.08 -11.32
CA VAL A 213 -13.70 2.36 -12.29
C VAL A 213 -12.33 1.96 -11.73
N LEU A 214 -12.02 2.33 -10.49
CA LEU A 214 -10.76 1.94 -9.83
C LEU A 214 -10.63 0.42 -9.72
N TRP A 215 -11.72 -0.27 -9.34
CA TRP A 215 -11.76 -1.73 -9.27
C TRP A 215 -11.50 -2.37 -10.64
N GLY A 216 -12.15 -1.85 -11.68
CA GLY A 216 -12.01 -2.32 -13.06
C GLY A 216 -10.63 -2.09 -13.65
N ILE A 217 -9.89 -1.08 -13.17
CA ILE A 217 -8.48 -0.89 -13.54
C ILE A 217 -7.58 -1.82 -12.72
N GLY A 218 -7.77 -1.88 -11.40
CA GLY A 218 -6.88 -2.59 -10.48
C GLY A 218 -6.94 -4.11 -10.59
N VAL A 219 -8.14 -4.70 -10.56
CA VAL A 219 -8.29 -6.17 -10.45
C VAL A 219 -7.84 -6.91 -11.71
N PRO A 220 -8.23 -6.52 -12.94
CA PRO A 220 -7.73 -7.17 -14.14
C PRO A 220 -6.21 -7.06 -14.31
N LEU A 221 -5.62 -5.89 -13.99
CA LEU A 221 -4.17 -5.70 -13.99
C LEU A 221 -3.49 -6.62 -12.96
N ALA A 222 -4.06 -6.75 -11.76
CA ALA A 222 -3.55 -7.67 -10.75
C ALA A 222 -3.61 -9.14 -11.24
N CYS A 223 -4.72 -9.55 -11.86
CA CYS A 223 -4.87 -10.89 -12.44
C CYS A 223 -3.80 -11.18 -13.50
N MET A 224 -3.52 -10.24 -14.41
CA MET A 224 -2.46 -10.42 -15.41
C MET A 224 -1.09 -10.65 -14.76
N VAL A 225 -0.73 -9.84 -13.75
CA VAL A 225 0.56 -9.98 -13.06
C VAL A 225 0.63 -11.29 -12.25
N ILE A 226 -0.48 -11.71 -11.63
CA ILE A 226 -0.55 -12.99 -10.90
C ILE A 226 -0.33 -14.17 -11.85
N VAL A 227 -0.94 -14.17 -13.04
CA VAL A 227 -0.76 -15.23 -14.04
C VAL A 227 0.70 -15.33 -14.49
N ILE A 228 1.35 -14.19 -14.78
CA ILE A 228 2.77 -14.15 -15.15
C ILE A 228 3.65 -14.62 -13.98
N TYR A 229 3.34 -14.21 -12.76
CA TYR A 229 4.07 -14.61 -11.56
C TYR A 229 3.94 -16.13 -11.29
N PHE A 230 2.75 -16.68 -11.49
CA PHE A 230 2.49 -18.11 -11.40
C PHE A 230 3.28 -18.89 -12.47
N GLN A 231 3.29 -18.41 -13.70
CA GLN A 231 4.12 -18.99 -14.77
C GLN A 231 5.62 -18.96 -14.42
N ARG A 232 6.11 -17.85 -13.84
CA ARG A 232 7.50 -17.76 -13.35
C ARG A 232 7.80 -18.80 -12.27
N LEU A 233 6.92 -18.98 -11.30
CA LEU A 233 7.06 -19.98 -10.23
C LEU A 233 7.04 -21.42 -10.76
N MET A 234 6.30 -21.69 -11.83
CA MET A 234 6.30 -23.01 -12.49
C MET A 234 7.58 -23.28 -13.30
N LEU A 235 8.12 -22.26 -13.97
CA LEU A 235 9.27 -22.41 -14.88
C LEU A 235 10.63 -22.20 -14.23
N HIS A 236 10.70 -21.49 -13.09
CA HIS A 236 11.94 -21.18 -12.36
C HIS A 236 11.89 -21.75 -10.94
N LYS A 237 13.06 -21.95 -10.32
CA LYS A 237 13.15 -22.41 -8.92
C LYS A 237 12.43 -21.44 -7.98
N LEU A 238 11.87 -21.98 -6.89
CA LEU A 238 11.23 -21.18 -5.83
C LEU A 238 12.15 -20.03 -5.39
N PRO A 239 11.59 -18.85 -5.06
CA PRO A 239 12.35 -17.73 -4.56
C PRO A 239 13.23 -18.14 -3.36
N PRO A 240 14.44 -17.56 -3.19
CA PRO A 240 15.28 -17.81 -2.02
C PRO A 240 14.50 -17.60 -0.71
N LYS A 241 14.84 -18.37 0.34
CA LYS A 241 14.11 -18.38 1.64
C LYS A 241 13.83 -16.98 2.21
N ALA A 242 14.70 -16.01 1.95
CA ALA A 242 14.57 -14.63 2.40
C ALA A 242 13.34 -13.87 1.83
N ILE A 243 12.80 -14.28 0.68
CA ILE A 243 11.66 -13.61 0.02
C ILE A 243 10.44 -14.54 -0.10
N ILE A 244 10.40 -15.66 0.62
CA ILE A 244 9.30 -16.64 0.52
C ILE A 244 7.95 -16.05 0.94
N VAL A 245 7.95 -15.09 1.87
CA VAL A 245 6.73 -14.39 2.32
C VAL A 245 6.07 -13.60 1.18
N SER A 246 6.84 -13.20 0.16
CA SER A 246 6.30 -12.49 -1.01
C SER A 246 5.34 -13.34 -1.85
N VAL A 247 5.35 -14.67 -1.69
CA VAL A 247 4.40 -15.59 -2.33
C VAL A 247 2.97 -15.37 -1.83
N PHE A 248 2.78 -14.73 -0.66
CA PHE A 248 1.48 -14.37 -0.13
C PHE A 248 0.94 -13.03 -0.67
N LEU A 249 1.76 -12.22 -1.37
CA LEU A 249 1.30 -10.93 -1.91
C LEU A 249 0.10 -11.03 -2.87
N PRO A 250 -0.03 -12.06 -3.74
CA PRO A 250 -1.23 -12.29 -4.55
C PRO A 250 -2.53 -12.43 -3.76
N LEU A 251 -2.48 -12.86 -2.49
CA LEU A 251 -3.69 -12.93 -1.65
C LEU A 251 -4.28 -11.54 -1.39
N GLY A 252 -3.46 -10.48 -1.39
CA GLY A 252 -3.91 -9.11 -1.17
C GLY A 252 -4.96 -8.65 -2.19
N PRO A 253 -4.65 -8.56 -3.48
CA PRO A 253 -5.62 -8.11 -4.49
C PRO A 253 -6.75 -9.11 -4.72
N LEU A 254 -6.56 -10.41 -4.50
CA LEU A 254 -7.66 -11.38 -4.58
C LEU A 254 -8.67 -11.18 -3.44
N GLY A 255 -8.16 -11.05 -2.20
CA GLY A 255 -8.99 -10.82 -1.02
C GLY A 255 -9.66 -9.45 -1.07
N GLN A 256 -8.90 -8.37 -1.29
CA GLN A 256 -9.44 -7.02 -1.31
C GLN A 256 -10.24 -6.70 -2.58
N GLY A 257 -9.90 -7.31 -3.71
CA GLY A 257 -10.72 -7.25 -4.91
C GLY A 257 -12.09 -7.89 -4.68
N GLY A 258 -12.14 -9.05 -4.02
CA GLY A 258 -13.38 -9.71 -3.62
C GLY A 258 -14.20 -8.90 -2.62
N TYR A 259 -13.55 -8.40 -1.56
CA TYR A 259 -14.20 -7.55 -0.56
C TYR A 259 -14.78 -6.28 -1.18
N GLY A 260 -14.01 -5.60 -2.05
CA GLY A 260 -14.43 -4.39 -2.74
C GLY A 260 -15.66 -4.62 -3.62
N ILE A 261 -15.69 -5.67 -4.43
CA ILE A 261 -16.86 -5.94 -5.27
C ILE A 261 -18.10 -6.37 -4.47
N GLN A 262 -17.91 -7.10 -3.37
CA GLN A 262 -19.03 -7.47 -2.49
C GLN A 262 -19.65 -6.22 -1.84
N LYS A 263 -18.82 -5.29 -1.35
CA LYS A 263 -19.28 -4.02 -0.77
C LYS A 263 -19.96 -3.13 -1.80
N LEU A 264 -19.35 -2.94 -2.97
CA LEU A 264 -19.95 -2.16 -4.05
C LEU A 264 -21.24 -2.82 -4.58
N GLY A 265 -21.30 -4.15 -4.64
CA GLY A 265 -22.49 -4.89 -5.05
C GLY A 265 -23.64 -4.76 -4.07
N ALA A 266 -23.38 -4.77 -2.76
CA ALA A 266 -24.39 -4.53 -1.74
C ALA A 266 -25.00 -3.12 -1.89
N LEU A 267 -24.16 -2.09 -2.02
CA LEU A 267 -24.59 -0.72 -2.32
C LEU A 267 -25.30 -0.59 -3.67
N GLY A 268 -24.90 -1.42 -4.65
CA GLY A 268 -25.50 -1.53 -5.97
C GLY A 268 -26.96 -1.99 -5.96
N GLN A 269 -27.37 -2.76 -4.96
CA GLN A 269 -28.75 -3.21 -4.80
C GLN A 269 -29.67 -2.10 -4.26
N ASP A 270 -29.12 -1.18 -3.48
CA ASP A 270 -29.82 0.00 -2.93
C ASP A 270 -29.81 1.21 -3.89
N LEU A 271 -29.02 1.10 -4.96
CA LEU A 271 -28.82 2.13 -5.97
C LEU A 271 -30.08 2.49 -6.78
N PRO A 272 -30.99 1.56 -7.14
CA PRO A 272 -32.24 1.89 -7.82
C PRO A 272 -33.12 2.83 -6.97
N SER A 273 -33.29 2.59 -5.67
CA SER A 273 -34.13 3.43 -4.80
C SER A 273 -33.50 4.81 -4.58
N ALA A 274 -32.17 4.89 -4.41
CA ALA A 274 -31.44 6.15 -4.31
C ALA A 274 -31.50 6.97 -5.61
N PHE A 275 -31.30 6.33 -6.78
CA PHE A 275 -31.38 6.96 -8.09
C PHE A 275 -32.78 7.52 -8.37
N PHE A 276 -33.83 6.76 -8.07
CA PHE A 276 -35.22 7.24 -8.19
C PHE A 276 -35.53 8.40 -7.23
N SER A 277 -34.96 8.44 -6.02
CA SER A 277 -35.13 9.57 -5.10
C SER A 277 -34.44 10.86 -5.59
N VAL A 278 -33.28 10.72 -6.25
CA VAL A 278 -32.49 11.85 -6.78
C VAL A 278 -33.10 12.40 -8.07
N VAL A 279 -33.69 11.53 -8.91
CA VAL A 279 -34.38 11.93 -10.15
C VAL A 279 -35.78 12.47 -9.83
N GLY A 280 -36.49 11.91 -8.85
CA GLY A 280 -37.82 12.35 -8.44
C GLY A 280 -37.88 13.68 -7.69
N THR A 281 -36.75 14.23 -7.25
CA THR A 281 -36.67 15.57 -6.64
C THR A 281 -36.41 16.71 -7.65
N VAL A 282 -36.31 16.39 -8.95
CA VAL A 282 -36.07 17.37 -10.04
C VAL A 282 -37.34 17.65 -10.87
N SER A 283 -38.49 17.10 -10.46
CA SER A 283 -39.81 17.30 -11.09
C SER A 283 -40.80 17.90 -10.10
#